data_AF-A0A844GF42-F1
#
_entry.id   AF-A0A844GF42-F1
#
_cell.length_a   1.000
_cell.length_b   1.000
_cell.length_c   1.000
_cell.angle_alpha   90.00
_cell.angle_beta   90.00
_cell.angle_gamma   90.00
#
_symmetry.space_group_name_H-M   'P 1'
#
loop_
_entity.id
_entity.type
_entity.pdbx_description
1 polymer ?
#
loop_
_entity_poly.entity_id
_entity_poly.type
_entity_poly.pdbx_seq_one_letter_code
_entity_poly.pdbx_strand_id
1 'polypeptide(L)'
;MGHRLSRIVTRTGDDGTTGLGDGRRVGKDAPRVAALGDVDELNSVIGVLLVEALPDNVTSWLSAIQHDLFDLGSELAVPGYVALSEQQPLALEEWLAVMNADLPMLKEFILPGGSRAAALAHQARSVCRRAERAVVALARDEGVSAAARQYLNRLSDLLFVLARYLNKLQGVPDVLWQPRRQQTLKQPESLQRPSWPLFHACCHQLRAMRN
;
A
#
# COMPACT_ATOMS: atom_id res chain seq x y z
N MET A 1 8.79 16.93 -33.37
CA MET A 1 8.42 16.73 -31.96
C MET A 1 9.69 16.35 -31.22
N GLY A 2 10.18 17.18 -30.29
CA GLY A 2 11.34 16.82 -29.48
C GLY A 2 11.00 15.62 -28.59
N HIS A 3 11.84 14.59 -28.60
CA HIS A 3 11.67 13.46 -27.68
C HIS A 3 11.76 13.99 -26.25
N ARG A 4 10.65 13.95 -25.50
CA ARG A 4 10.51 14.50 -24.15
C ARG A 4 11.50 13.87 -23.15
N LEU A 5 12.06 12.70 -23.48
CA LEU A 5 13.05 11.95 -22.70
C LEU A 5 14.12 11.36 -23.64
N SER A 6 15.10 12.16 -24.07
CA SER A 6 16.18 11.68 -24.96
C SER A 6 17.35 11.03 -24.22
N ARG A 7 17.55 11.38 -22.94
CA ARG A 7 18.59 10.80 -22.07
C ARG A 7 18.10 10.76 -20.62
N ILE A 8 17.92 9.56 -20.08
CA ILE A 8 17.42 9.36 -18.70
C ILE A 8 18.51 9.65 -17.67
N VAL A 9 19.76 9.23 -17.93
CA VAL A 9 20.88 9.45 -17.02
C VAL A 9 21.54 10.80 -17.30
N THR A 10 21.21 11.80 -16.50
CA THR A 10 21.74 13.18 -16.61
C THR A 10 22.88 13.48 -15.62
N ARG A 11 22.95 12.78 -14.48
CA ARG A 11 23.89 13.01 -13.35
C ARG A 11 23.78 14.37 -12.67
N THR A 12 22.80 15.18 -13.02
CA THR A 12 22.63 16.54 -12.46
C THR A 12 22.16 16.56 -11.01
N GLY A 13 21.79 15.41 -10.43
CA GLY A 13 21.39 15.29 -9.02
C GLY A 13 22.33 14.42 -8.19
N ASP A 14 23.54 14.14 -8.67
CA ASP A 14 24.53 13.31 -7.96
C ASP A 14 25.05 14.04 -6.70
N ASP A 15 24.90 15.36 -6.63
CA ASP A 15 25.19 16.19 -5.46
C ASP A 15 24.10 16.12 -4.36
N GLY A 16 23.07 15.29 -4.55
CA GLY A 16 21.96 15.15 -3.61
C GLY A 16 20.82 16.14 -3.81
N THR A 17 20.87 17.00 -4.83
CA THR A 17 19.81 17.96 -5.14
C THR A 17 18.99 17.56 -6.37
N THR A 18 17.81 18.14 -6.54
CA THR A 18 16.93 17.92 -7.69
C THR A 18 16.24 19.23 -8.10
N GLY A 19 15.79 19.31 -9.35
CA GLY A 19 15.04 20.45 -9.86
C GLY A 19 13.53 20.28 -9.67
N LEU A 20 12.85 21.38 -9.33
CA LEU A 20 11.40 21.51 -9.40
C LEU A 20 10.97 22.06 -10.76
N GLY A 21 9.69 21.94 -11.10
CA GLY A 21 9.18 22.39 -12.40
C GLY A 21 9.12 23.90 -12.58
N ASP A 22 9.36 24.68 -11.51
CA ASP A 22 9.55 26.14 -11.55
C ASP A 22 11.04 26.56 -11.71
N GLY A 23 11.94 25.60 -11.89
CA GLY A 23 13.37 25.82 -12.08
C GLY A 23 14.19 25.93 -10.80
N ARG A 24 13.56 25.96 -9.61
CA ARG A 24 14.30 25.92 -8.34
C ARG A 24 14.99 24.57 -8.14
N ARG A 25 16.08 24.57 -7.38
CA ARG A 25 16.75 23.35 -6.90
C ARG A 25 16.55 23.18 -5.40
N VAL A 26 16.26 21.96 -4.99
CA VAL A 26 16.03 21.59 -3.59
C VAL A 26 16.79 20.31 -3.26
N GLY A 27 17.02 20.04 -1.97
CA GLY A 27 17.53 18.73 -1.53
C GLY A 27 16.55 17.61 -1.88
N LYS A 28 17.06 16.42 -2.20
CA LYS A 28 16.23 15.23 -2.50
C LYS A 28 15.44 14.73 -1.28
N ASP A 29 15.80 15.18 -0.08
CA ASP A 29 15.15 14.93 1.19
C ASP A 29 14.10 15.99 1.57
N ALA A 30 13.91 17.02 0.73
CA ALA A 30 12.91 18.06 0.99
C ALA A 30 11.48 17.47 1.05
N PRO A 31 10.59 17.99 1.92
CA PRO A 31 9.23 17.48 2.07
C PRO A 31 8.45 17.36 0.75
N ARG A 32 8.62 18.33 -0.15
CA ARG A 32 8.01 18.32 -1.48
C ARG A 32 8.48 17.16 -2.36
N VAL A 33 9.77 16.84 -2.30
CA VAL A 33 10.35 15.72 -3.06
C VAL A 33 9.91 14.39 -2.46
N ALA A 34 9.84 14.29 -1.13
CA ALA A 34 9.30 13.11 -0.45
C ALA A 34 7.83 12.85 -0.81
N ALA A 35 6.99 13.90 -0.80
CA ALA A 35 5.59 13.79 -1.21
C ALA A 35 5.44 13.35 -2.68
N LEU A 36 6.26 13.91 -3.57
CA LEU A 36 6.30 13.51 -4.99
C LEU A 36 6.68 12.03 -5.14
N GLY A 37 7.71 11.58 -4.41
CA GLY A 37 8.16 10.19 -4.43
C GLY A 37 7.13 9.21 -3.87
N ASP A 38 6.43 9.58 -2.79
CA ASP A 38 5.37 8.74 -2.21
C ASP A 38 4.17 8.59 -3.17
N VAL A 39 3.82 9.65 -3.92
CA VAL A 39 2.76 9.59 -4.96
C VAL A 39 3.19 8.71 -6.14
N ASP A 40 4.45 8.80 -6.56
CA ASP A 40 5.02 7.93 -7.62
C ASP A 40 5.06 6.45 -7.19
N GLU A 41 5.42 6.18 -5.93
CA GLU A 41 5.39 4.82 -5.39
C GLU A 41 3.96 4.27 -5.33
N LEU A 42 2.98 5.08 -4.91
CA LEU A 42 1.57 4.70 -4.98
C LEU A 42 1.16 4.34 -6.41
N ASN A 43 1.53 5.18 -7.38
CA ASN A 43 1.19 4.96 -8.78
C ASN A 43 1.81 3.66 -9.32
N SER A 44 3.06 3.37 -8.92
CA SER A 44 3.76 2.13 -9.24
C SER A 44 3.08 0.90 -8.63
N VAL A 45 2.64 0.97 -7.37
CA VAL A 45 1.92 -0.12 -6.71
C VAL A 45 0.56 -0.37 -7.35
N ILE A 46 -0.14 0.67 -7.80
CA ILE A 46 -1.37 0.53 -8.61
C ILE A 46 -1.06 -0.14 -9.94
N GLY A 47 0.08 0.17 -10.58
CA GLY A 47 0.55 -0.52 -11.78
C GLY A 47 0.74 -2.03 -11.58
N VAL A 48 1.22 -2.46 -10.41
CA VAL A 48 1.31 -3.88 -10.06
C VAL A 48 -0.07 -4.52 -9.86
N LEU A 49 -1.03 -3.79 -9.28
CA LEU A 49 -2.40 -4.29 -9.17
C LEU A 49 -3.09 -4.42 -10.54
N LEU A 50 -2.84 -3.47 -11.45
CA LEU A 50 -3.44 -3.42 -12.79
C LEU A 50 -3.11 -4.62 -13.68
N VAL A 51 -2.04 -5.37 -13.39
CA VAL A 51 -1.68 -6.58 -14.17
C VAL A 51 -2.39 -7.85 -13.67
N GLU A 52 -3.17 -7.77 -12.61
CA GLU A 52 -4.01 -8.88 -12.14
C GLU A 52 -5.25 -9.05 -13.03
N ALA A 53 -5.94 -10.19 -12.90
CA ALA A 53 -7.21 -10.40 -13.58
C ALA A 53 -8.32 -9.57 -12.91
N LEU A 54 -8.70 -8.46 -13.53
CA LEU A 54 -9.66 -7.48 -13.02
C LEU A 54 -10.85 -7.31 -13.99
N PRO A 55 -12.05 -6.98 -13.49
CA PRO A 55 -13.16 -6.52 -14.34
C PRO A 55 -12.80 -5.26 -15.15
N ASP A 56 -13.34 -5.13 -16.36
CA ASP A 56 -13.02 -4.02 -17.28
C ASP A 56 -13.25 -2.63 -16.67
N ASN A 57 -14.31 -2.48 -15.88
CA ASN A 57 -14.60 -1.22 -15.18
C ASN A 57 -13.52 -0.90 -14.13
N VAL A 58 -13.07 -1.90 -13.36
CA VAL A 58 -12.01 -1.73 -12.36
C VAL A 58 -10.69 -1.38 -13.03
N THR A 59 -10.34 -2.07 -14.13
CA THR A 59 -9.15 -1.76 -14.93
C THR A 59 -9.18 -0.31 -15.43
N SER A 60 -10.34 0.13 -15.93
CA SER A 60 -10.54 1.51 -16.42
C SER A 60 -10.40 2.53 -15.29
N TRP A 61 -10.99 2.27 -14.12
CA TRP A 61 -10.88 3.17 -12.95
C TRP A 61 -9.46 3.27 -12.42
N LEU A 62 -8.75 2.14 -12.26
CA LEU A 62 -7.35 2.15 -11.82
C LEU A 62 -6.44 2.85 -12.82
N SER A 63 -6.68 2.70 -14.12
CA SER A 63 -5.95 3.44 -15.16
C SER A 63 -6.20 4.96 -15.06
N ALA A 64 -7.46 5.38 -14.85
CA ALA A 64 -7.79 6.78 -14.60
C ALA A 64 -7.09 7.32 -13.34
N ILE A 65 -7.06 6.52 -12.26
CA ILE A 65 -6.32 6.86 -11.04
C ILE A 65 -4.83 7.05 -11.30
N GLN A 66 -4.18 6.23 -12.15
CA GLN A 66 -2.77 6.44 -12.49
C GLN A 66 -2.52 7.79 -13.19
N HIS A 67 -3.49 8.27 -13.97
CA HIS A 67 -3.41 9.56 -14.65
C HIS A 67 -3.60 10.70 -13.64
N ASP A 68 -4.62 10.62 -12.78
CA ASP A 68 -4.84 11.59 -11.71
C ASP A 68 -3.63 11.69 -10.76
N LEU A 69 -2.98 10.56 -10.44
CA LEU A 69 -1.76 10.55 -9.62
C LEU A 69 -0.56 11.20 -10.34
N PHE A 70 -0.48 11.10 -11.66
CA PHE A 70 0.53 11.80 -12.45
C PHE A 70 0.27 13.31 -12.50
N ASP A 71 -1.00 13.71 -12.62
CA ASP A 71 -1.42 15.11 -12.53
C ASP A 71 -1.14 15.69 -11.14
N LEU A 72 -1.45 14.94 -10.08
CA LEU A 72 -1.08 15.28 -8.71
C LEU A 72 0.44 15.41 -8.55
N GLY A 73 1.22 14.50 -9.13
CA GLY A 73 2.67 14.61 -9.16
C GLY A 73 3.15 15.90 -9.84
N SER A 74 2.48 16.33 -10.91
CA SER A 74 2.78 17.58 -11.60
C SER A 74 2.48 18.82 -10.75
N GLU A 75 1.37 18.82 -10.02
CA GLU A 75 1.03 19.84 -9.01
C GLU A 75 2.08 19.90 -7.87
N LEU A 76 2.51 18.75 -7.36
CA LEU A 76 3.55 18.71 -6.34
C LEU A 76 4.91 19.18 -6.86
N ALA A 77 5.22 18.90 -8.14
CA ALA A 77 6.47 19.29 -8.77
C ALA A 77 6.53 20.79 -9.13
N VAL A 78 5.40 21.46 -9.34
CA VAL A 78 5.31 22.88 -9.74
C VAL A 78 4.59 23.69 -8.65
N PRO A 79 5.32 24.36 -7.76
CA PRO A 79 4.72 25.15 -6.68
C PRO A 79 3.75 26.22 -7.19
N GLY A 80 2.52 26.22 -6.67
CA GLY A 80 1.44 27.13 -7.08
C GLY A 80 0.62 26.69 -8.29
N TYR A 81 1.02 25.59 -8.96
CA TYR A 81 0.17 24.95 -9.97
C TYR A 81 -0.88 24.07 -9.29
N VAL A 82 -2.08 24.02 -9.86
CA VAL A 82 -3.17 23.15 -9.42
C VAL A 82 -3.58 22.29 -10.60
N ALA A 83 -3.47 20.98 -10.45
CA ALA A 83 -3.79 20.01 -11.50
C ALA A 83 -5.13 19.32 -11.23
N LEU A 84 -5.39 18.98 -9.96
CA LEU A 84 -6.64 18.33 -9.57
C LEU A 84 -7.74 19.36 -9.30
N SER A 85 -8.94 19.05 -9.79
CA SER A 85 -10.17 19.78 -9.48
C SER A 85 -11.01 19.01 -8.45
N GLU A 86 -12.12 19.60 -8.02
CA GLU A 86 -13.07 18.94 -7.11
C GLU A 86 -13.78 17.74 -7.74
N GLN A 87 -13.75 17.61 -9.08
CA GLN A 87 -14.39 16.50 -9.79
C GLN A 87 -13.67 15.17 -9.57
N GLN A 88 -12.34 15.16 -9.44
CA GLN A 88 -11.58 13.92 -9.29
C GLN A 88 -11.91 13.21 -7.96
N PRO A 89 -11.93 13.87 -6.78
CA PRO A 89 -12.41 13.23 -5.56
C PRO A 89 -13.85 12.72 -5.64
N LEU A 90 -14.75 13.44 -6.31
CA LEU A 90 -16.16 13.03 -6.47
C LEU A 90 -16.28 11.76 -7.32
N ALA A 91 -15.51 11.64 -8.39
CA ALA A 91 -15.47 10.43 -9.23
C ALA A 91 -15.07 9.18 -8.42
N LEU A 92 -14.12 9.32 -7.47
CA LEU A 92 -13.75 8.22 -6.58
C LEU A 92 -14.92 7.79 -5.68
N GLU A 93 -15.69 8.75 -5.16
CA GLU A 93 -16.86 8.46 -4.31
C GLU A 93 -17.94 7.71 -5.12
N GLU A 94 -18.15 8.05 -6.39
CA GLU A 94 -19.07 7.36 -7.28
C GLU A 94 -18.65 5.90 -7.54
N TRP A 95 -17.37 5.66 -7.88
CA TRP A 95 -16.88 4.30 -8.12
C TRP A 95 -16.88 3.45 -6.85
N LEU A 96 -16.57 4.06 -5.70
CA LEU A 96 -16.69 3.44 -4.40
C LEU A 96 -18.13 3.00 -4.14
N ALA A 97 -19.11 3.87 -4.40
CA ALA A 97 -20.53 3.56 -4.22
C ALA A 97 -20.97 2.36 -5.07
N VAL A 98 -20.53 2.28 -6.33
CA VAL A 98 -20.81 1.14 -7.23
C VAL A 98 -20.31 -0.18 -6.64
N MET A 99 -19.05 -0.23 -6.18
CA MET A 99 -18.49 -1.45 -5.58
C MET A 99 -19.17 -1.79 -4.24
N ASN A 100 -19.49 -0.78 -3.44
CA ASN A 100 -20.01 -0.96 -2.09
C ASN A 100 -21.49 -1.39 -2.05
N ALA A 101 -22.28 -1.03 -3.07
CA ALA A 101 -23.68 -1.46 -3.21
C ALA A 101 -23.84 -3.00 -3.17
N ASP A 102 -22.79 -3.69 -3.58
CA ASP A 102 -22.76 -5.13 -3.78
C ASP A 102 -22.08 -5.89 -2.64
N LEU A 103 -21.55 -5.18 -1.63
CA LEU A 103 -20.78 -5.77 -0.54
C LEU A 103 -21.66 -5.99 0.70
N PRO A 104 -21.48 -7.13 1.40
CA PRO A 104 -22.14 -7.31 2.69
C PRO A 104 -21.61 -6.28 3.70
N MET A 105 -22.49 -5.86 4.61
CA MET A 105 -22.12 -4.97 5.72
C MET A 105 -20.96 -5.57 6.52
N LEU A 106 -19.92 -4.76 6.73
CA LEU A 106 -18.75 -5.17 7.48
C LEU A 106 -19.06 -5.11 8.99
N LYS A 107 -19.00 -6.25 9.67
CA LYS A 107 -19.30 -6.36 11.12
C LYS A 107 -18.06 -6.30 12.01
N GLU A 108 -16.88 -6.58 11.45
CA GLU A 108 -15.60 -6.69 12.17
C GLU A 108 -14.46 -6.12 11.32
N PHE A 109 -13.33 -5.79 11.94
CA PHE A 109 -12.14 -5.40 11.19
C PHE A 109 -11.64 -6.52 10.27
N ILE A 110 -11.07 -6.16 9.13
CA ILE A 110 -10.42 -7.09 8.21
C ILE A 110 -8.91 -7.02 8.33
N LEU A 111 -8.27 -8.18 8.31
CA LEU A 111 -6.84 -8.32 8.06
C LEU A 111 -6.61 -8.17 6.55
N PRO A 112 -5.57 -7.43 6.14
CA PRO A 112 -5.30 -7.22 4.73
C PRO A 112 -4.87 -8.53 4.05
N GLY A 113 -5.73 -9.08 3.20
CA GLY A 113 -5.47 -10.35 2.51
C GLY A 113 -6.70 -10.88 1.79
N GLY A 114 -6.72 -12.19 1.55
CA GLY A 114 -7.70 -12.86 0.70
C GLY A 114 -7.05 -13.27 -0.62
N SER A 115 -7.63 -12.85 -1.74
CA SER A 115 -7.00 -13.05 -3.05
C SER A 115 -5.74 -12.21 -3.21
N ARG A 116 -4.89 -12.58 -4.18
CA ARG A 116 -3.67 -11.81 -4.52
C ARG A 116 -4.02 -10.37 -4.89
N ALA A 117 -5.03 -10.17 -5.74
CA ALA A 117 -5.49 -8.84 -6.14
C ALA A 117 -6.03 -8.02 -4.96
N ALA A 118 -6.78 -8.63 -4.03
CA ALA A 118 -7.24 -7.95 -2.82
C ALA A 118 -6.09 -7.56 -1.88
N ALA A 119 -5.09 -8.44 -1.71
CA ALA A 119 -3.89 -8.15 -0.92
C ALA A 119 -3.08 -6.98 -1.52
N LEU A 120 -2.93 -6.94 -2.85
CA LEU A 120 -2.29 -5.82 -3.56
C LEU A 120 -3.08 -4.52 -3.42
N ALA A 121 -4.42 -4.57 -3.51
CA ALA A 121 -5.26 -3.40 -3.24
C ALA A 121 -5.10 -2.88 -1.80
N HIS A 122 -4.94 -3.77 -0.82
CA HIS A 122 -4.60 -3.36 0.55
C HIS A 122 -3.19 -2.78 0.69
N GLN A 123 -2.21 -3.28 -0.06
CA GLN A 123 -0.88 -2.69 -0.13
C GLN A 123 -0.97 -1.27 -0.68
N ALA A 124 -1.62 -1.09 -1.85
CA ALA A 124 -1.87 0.21 -2.47
C ALA A 124 -2.54 1.17 -1.49
N ARG A 125 -3.58 0.72 -0.76
CA ARG A 125 -4.25 1.51 0.28
C ARG A 125 -3.28 2.02 1.34
N SER A 126 -2.39 1.17 1.84
CA SER A 126 -1.43 1.55 2.89
C SER A 126 -0.39 2.56 2.39
N VAL A 127 0.05 2.41 1.13
CA VAL A 127 0.97 3.34 0.46
C VAL A 127 0.26 4.67 0.16
N CYS A 128 -1.02 4.64 -0.23
CA CYS A 128 -1.84 5.82 -0.44
C CYS A 128 -1.91 6.67 0.82
N ARG A 129 -2.11 6.04 1.98
CA ARG A 129 -2.10 6.73 3.27
C ARG A 129 -0.73 7.27 3.66
N ARG A 130 0.37 6.68 3.17
CA ARG A 130 1.72 7.25 3.37
C ARG A 130 1.89 8.51 2.53
N ALA A 131 1.53 8.46 1.24
CA ALA A 131 1.51 9.63 0.37
C ALA A 131 0.62 10.74 0.94
N GLU A 132 -0.57 10.41 1.43
CA GLU A 132 -1.48 11.36 2.10
C GLU A 132 -0.77 12.08 3.26
N ARG A 133 -0.06 11.36 4.13
CA ARG A 133 0.67 11.97 5.26
C ARG A 133 1.79 12.89 4.78
N ALA A 134 2.53 12.51 3.75
CA ALA A 134 3.58 13.35 3.19
C ALA A 134 3.02 14.64 2.56
N VAL A 135 1.92 14.53 1.80
CA VAL A 135 1.22 15.68 1.21
C VAL A 135 0.61 16.58 2.29
N VAL A 136 0.03 16.00 3.35
CA VAL A 136 -0.49 16.77 4.50
C VAL A 136 0.64 17.47 5.25
N ALA A 137 1.80 16.84 5.40
CA ALA A 137 2.96 17.47 6.02
C ALA A 137 3.46 18.65 5.18
N LEU A 138 3.61 18.47 3.87
CA LEU A 138 3.97 19.54 2.94
C LEU A 138 2.99 20.71 2.98
N ALA A 139 1.68 20.42 3.02
CA ALA A 139 0.61 21.42 3.01
C ALA A 139 0.55 22.30 4.28
N ARG A 140 1.35 22.01 5.32
CA ARG A 140 1.47 22.87 6.51
C ARG A 140 2.31 24.11 6.25
N ASP A 141 3.35 23.95 5.43
CA ASP A 141 4.37 24.97 5.20
C ASP A 141 4.32 25.54 3.78
N GLU A 142 3.74 24.79 2.82
CA GLU A 142 3.68 25.16 1.41
C GLU A 142 2.27 25.03 0.84
N GLY A 143 1.99 25.75 -0.26
CA GLY A 143 0.72 25.67 -0.96
C GLY A 143 0.53 24.32 -1.66
N VAL A 144 -0.54 23.61 -1.30
CA VAL A 144 -1.05 22.39 -1.94
C VAL A 144 -2.58 22.49 -2.00
N SER A 145 -3.20 22.07 -3.10
CA SER A 145 -4.66 22.19 -3.24
C SER A 145 -5.42 21.36 -2.20
N ALA A 146 -6.65 21.77 -1.89
CA ALA A 146 -7.57 20.95 -1.09
C ALA A 146 -7.94 19.66 -1.85
N ALA A 147 -8.12 19.76 -3.17
CA ALA A 147 -8.43 18.64 -4.04
C ALA A 147 -7.39 17.52 -3.94
N ALA A 148 -6.09 17.85 -3.93
CA ALA A 148 -5.01 16.87 -3.74
C ALA A 148 -5.15 16.05 -2.44
N ARG A 149 -5.39 16.73 -1.32
CA ARG A 149 -5.54 16.08 0.00
C ARG A 149 -6.82 15.25 0.08
N GLN A 150 -7.92 15.78 -0.45
CA GLN A 150 -9.19 15.06 -0.53
C GLN A 150 -9.06 13.82 -1.41
N TYR A 151 -8.42 13.94 -2.58
CA TYR A 151 -8.22 12.84 -3.52
C TYR A 151 -7.51 11.65 -2.87
N LEU A 152 -6.34 11.87 -2.25
CA LEU A 152 -5.60 10.79 -1.59
C LEU A 152 -6.38 10.17 -0.42
N ASN A 153 -7.13 10.97 0.32
CA ASN A 153 -7.98 10.49 1.39
C ASN A 153 -9.07 9.53 0.86
N ARG A 154 -9.83 9.98 -0.15
CA ARG A 154 -10.90 9.19 -0.80
C ARG A 154 -10.36 7.97 -1.53
N LEU A 155 -9.21 8.10 -2.17
CA LEU A 155 -8.54 7.00 -2.85
C LEU A 155 -8.19 5.88 -1.87
N SER A 156 -7.77 6.21 -0.65
CA SER A 156 -7.48 5.20 0.36
C SER A 156 -8.73 4.41 0.79
N ASP A 157 -9.89 5.06 0.84
CA ASP A 157 -11.18 4.42 1.11
C ASP A 157 -11.64 3.57 -0.09
N LEU A 158 -11.49 4.09 -1.31
CA LEU A 158 -11.79 3.34 -2.54
C LEU A 158 -10.95 2.08 -2.62
N LEU A 159 -9.64 2.14 -2.33
CA LEU A 159 -8.75 0.97 -2.35
C LEU A 159 -9.11 -0.05 -1.26
N PHE A 160 -9.68 0.39 -0.13
CA PHE A 160 -10.22 -0.52 0.88
C PHE A 160 -11.44 -1.28 0.36
N VAL A 161 -12.41 -0.55 -0.22
CA VAL A 161 -13.63 -1.14 -0.78
C VAL A 161 -13.29 -2.04 -1.97
N LEU A 162 -12.36 -1.63 -2.83
CA LEU A 162 -11.87 -2.41 -3.96
C LEU A 162 -11.29 -3.76 -3.49
N ALA A 163 -10.49 -3.80 -2.44
CA ALA A 163 -9.94 -5.05 -1.92
C ALA A 163 -11.05 -6.05 -1.56
N ARG A 164 -12.11 -5.59 -0.87
CA ARG A 164 -13.27 -6.41 -0.52
C ARG A 164 -14.07 -6.85 -1.74
N TYR A 165 -14.23 -5.95 -2.70
CA TYR A 165 -14.91 -6.23 -3.96
C TYR A 165 -14.19 -7.31 -4.77
N LEU A 166 -12.86 -7.25 -4.87
CA LEU A 166 -12.05 -8.24 -5.55
C LEU A 166 -12.07 -9.61 -4.85
N ASN A 167 -12.11 -9.64 -3.52
CA ASN A 167 -12.35 -10.85 -2.74
C ASN A 167 -13.71 -11.48 -3.10
N LYS A 168 -14.79 -10.69 -3.06
CA LYS A 168 -16.14 -11.13 -3.43
C LYS A 168 -16.18 -11.74 -4.83
N LEU A 169 -15.63 -11.05 -5.83
CA LEU A 169 -15.64 -11.51 -7.22
C LEU A 169 -14.90 -12.84 -7.43
N GLN A 170 -13.88 -13.11 -6.63
CA GLN A 170 -13.14 -14.37 -6.68
C GLN A 170 -13.71 -15.45 -5.75
N GLY A 171 -14.82 -15.19 -5.07
CA GLY A 171 -15.41 -16.12 -4.10
C GLY A 171 -14.55 -16.34 -2.85
N VAL A 172 -13.63 -15.42 -2.55
CA VAL A 172 -12.75 -15.48 -1.38
C VAL A 172 -13.32 -14.58 -0.28
N PRO A 173 -13.54 -15.08 0.95
CA PRO A 173 -14.02 -14.24 2.04
C PRO A 173 -12.93 -13.28 2.53
N ASP A 174 -13.34 -12.10 2.99
CA ASP A 174 -12.45 -11.20 3.72
C ASP A 174 -11.89 -11.90 4.97
N VAL A 175 -10.60 -11.70 5.27
CA VAL A 175 -9.96 -12.29 6.45
C VAL A 175 -10.36 -11.46 7.67
N LEU A 176 -11.27 -11.94 8.51
CA LEU A 176 -11.70 -11.20 9.69
C LEU A 176 -10.64 -11.22 10.80
N TRP A 177 -10.45 -10.08 11.45
CA TRP A 177 -9.67 -9.99 12.68
C TRP A 177 -10.43 -10.71 13.81
N GLN A 178 -9.68 -11.45 14.63
CA GLN A 178 -10.22 -12.20 15.76
C GLN A 178 -9.68 -11.59 17.07
N PRO A 179 -10.45 -10.74 17.77
CA PRO A 179 -10.05 -10.18 19.05
C PRO A 179 -9.81 -11.31 20.06
N ARG A 180 -8.60 -11.37 20.64
CA ARG A 180 -8.17 -12.45 21.55
C ARG A 180 -8.18 -13.82 20.87
N ARG A 181 -7.28 -14.03 19.91
CA ARG A 181 -6.90 -15.36 19.42
C ARG A 181 -6.54 -16.21 20.65
N GLN A 182 -7.51 -16.96 21.18
CA GLN A 182 -7.31 -17.82 22.34
C GLN A 182 -6.10 -18.68 22.00
N GLN A 183 -5.11 -18.69 22.89
CA GLN A 183 -3.94 -19.54 22.77
C GLN A 183 -4.38 -21.01 22.91
N THR A 184 -4.98 -21.56 21.87
CA THR A 184 -5.06 -22.99 21.63
C THR A 184 -3.98 -23.35 20.62
N LEU A 185 -2.74 -22.96 20.93
CA LEU A 185 -1.62 -23.85 20.62
C LEU A 185 -1.80 -25.06 21.55
N LYS A 186 -2.68 -25.99 21.16
CA LYS A 186 -2.58 -27.35 21.69
C LYS A 186 -1.16 -27.79 21.37
N GLN A 187 -0.31 -27.89 22.38
CA GLN A 187 0.94 -28.62 22.24
C GLN A 187 0.57 -29.99 21.66
N PRO A 188 1.23 -30.47 20.60
CA PRO A 188 0.98 -31.81 20.12
C PRO A 188 1.19 -32.76 21.31
N GLU A 189 0.17 -33.54 21.63
CA GLU A 189 0.12 -34.51 22.75
C GLU A 189 1.12 -35.68 22.55
N SER A 190 2.04 -35.56 21.59
CA SER A 190 2.99 -36.60 21.17
C SER A 190 4.44 -36.34 21.58
N LEU A 191 4.73 -35.36 22.44
CA LEU A 191 5.96 -35.37 23.23
C LEU A 191 5.76 -36.14 24.55
N GLN A 192 5.10 -37.30 24.48
CA GLN A 192 5.44 -38.37 25.41
C GLN A 192 6.91 -38.69 25.17
N ARG A 193 7.76 -38.29 26.11
CA ARG A 193 9.16 -38.70 26.13
C ARG A 193 9.19 -40.22 25.87
N PRO A 194 9.85 -40.71 24.83
CA PRO A 194 10.07 -42.15 24.75
C PRO A 194 10.79 -42.56 26.03
N SER A 195 10.17 -43.45 26.81
CA SER A 195 10.85 -44.19 27.86
C SER A 195 11.88 -45.06 27.15
N TRP A 196 13.08 -44.52 26.93
CA TRP A 196 14.23 -45.32 26.51
C TRP A 196 14.77 -46.00 27.78
N PRO A 197 14.55 -47.31 28.01
CA PRO A 197 15.19 -48.03 29.11
C PRO A 197 16.73 -48.07 29.00
N LEU A 198 17.32 -47.58 27.89
CA LEU A 198 18.75 -47.63 27.62
C LEU A 198 19.54 -46.39 28.06
N PHE A 199 18.90 -45.27 28.43
CA PHE A 199 19.64 -44.09 28.89
C PHE A 199 20.05 -44.16 30.38
N HIS A 200 19.43 -45.04 31.17
CA HIS A 200 19.84 -45.27 32.56
C HIS A 200 21.05 -46.22 32.71
N ALA A 201 21.34 -47.04 31.70
CA ALA A 201 22.47 -47.96 31.74
C ALA A 201 23.84 -47.27 31.52
N CYS A 202 23.90 -46.16 30.77
CA CYS A 202 25.17 -45.49 30.47
C CYS A 202 25.68 -44.60 31.63
N CYS A 203 24.79 -44.07 32.47
CA CYS A 203 25.20 -43.23 33.62
C CYS A 203 25.70 -44.03 34.83
N HIS A 204 25.40 -45.34 34.94
CA HIS A 204 25.90 -46.17 36.04
C HIS A 204 27.30 -46.73 35.78
N GLN A 205 27.70 -46.92 34.51
CA GLN A 205 29.03 -47.44 34.16
C GLN A 205 30.13 -46.36 34.14
N LEU A 206 29.78 -45.08 34.05
CA LEU A 206 30.73 -43.96 34.15
C LEU A 206 31.00 -43.48 35.60
N ARG A 207 30.21 -43.93 36.58
CA ARG A 207 30.47 -43.66 38.01
C ARG A 207 31.35 -44.72 38.70
N ALA A 208 31.55 -45.88 38.08
CA ALA A 208 32.44 -46.95 38.60
C ALA A 208 33.91 -46.83 38.13
N MET A 209 34.28 -45.76 37.41
CA MET A 209 35.66 -45.49 36.99
C MET A 209 36.23 -44.16 37.54
N ARG A 210 35.59 -43.57 38.55
CA ARG A 210 36.14 -42.48 39.35
C ARG A 210 35.74 -42.68 40.82
N ASN A 211 36.60 -43.41 41.52
CA ASN A 211 36.59 -43.77 42.96
C ASN A 211 35.60 -44.85 43.39
#